data_AF-A0A662UMN1-F1
#
_entry.id   AF-A0A662UMN1-F1
#
_cell.length_a   1.000
_cell.length_b   1.000
_cell.length_c   1.000
_cell.angle_alpha   90.00
_cell.angle_beta   90.00
_cell.angle_gamma   90.00
#
_symmetry.space_group_name_H-M   'P 1'
#
loop_
_entity.id
_entity.type
_entity.pdbx_description
1 polymer ?
#
loop_
_entity_poly.entity_id
_entity_poly.type
_entity_poly.pdbx_seq_one_letter_code
_entity_poly.pdbx_strand_id
1 'polypeptide(L)'
;MTDYPVKDVKGKTVYLSEKTSIVMVLLSILAFSFAVYYFYLSYISYTNSLTSFIPLIILGANSLIHGIAYYGLKTKGDLDESSVILPRVDGGEVLVRRVNCFWISIATAAVVIGMAFSLAGIGYGAYILISTPYKTDGLILILWGSGFVVSSLVLLVALNFLRSKIIISPSPAVVKTTTGIYVKIYMKSYPIITFTMIVALISGIILLGMGSYITITNPEIPFYPPGRYEFVSVGVIFYELMERGTGLLSLIYGFLLLIDAAILNFLKIRGQVFPTKERR
;
A
#
# COMPACT_ATOMS: atom_id res chain seq x y z
N MET A 1 9.88 -16.22 -12.08
CA MET A 1 9.60 -16.93 -10.80
C MET A 1 10.51 -18.13 -10.80
N THR A 2 11.30 -18.31 -9.75
CA THR A 2 12.25 -19.42 -9.66
C THR A 2 11.78 -20.33 -8.55
N ASP A 3 11.42 -21.56 -8.92
CA ASP A 3 10.86 -22.55 -7.99
C ASP A 3 11.90 -23.63 -7.70
N TYR A 4 12.01 -23.95 -6.42
CA TYR A 4 12.95 -24.89 -5.85
C TYR A 4 12.16 -26.05 -5.24
N PRO A 5 12.04 -27.19 -5.94
CA PRO A 5 11.38 -28.37 -5.40
C PRO A 5 12.22 -28.97 -4.27
N VAL A 6 11.62 -29.13 -3.09
CA VAL A 6 12.25 -29.67 -1.90
C VAL A 6 11.37 -30.79 -1.34
N LYS A 7 11.98 -31.85 -0.79
CA LYS A 7 11.24 -32.88 -0.06
C LYS A 7 11.10 -32.49 1.41
N ASP A 8 9.87 -32.52 1.91
CA ASP A 8 9.56 -32.54 3.34
C ASP A 8 10.16 -33.81 3.97
N VAL A 9 10.37 -33.80 5.29
CA VAL A 9 10.63 -34.99 6.13
C VAL A 9 9.62 -36.12 5.85
N LYS A 10 8.37 -35.78 5.49
CA LYS A 10 7.33 -36.76 5.08
C LYS A 10 7.48 -37.30 3.66
N GLY A 11 8.51 -36.89 2.91
CA GLY A 11 8.75 -37.31 1.53
C GLY A 11 7.90 -36.62 0.47
N LYS A 12 6.99 -35.71 0.87
CA LYS A 12 6.17 -34.89 -0.04
C LYS A 12 7.05 -33.81 -0.69
N THR A 13 6.90 -33.61 -2.01
CA THR A 13 7.53 -32.50 -2.72
C THR A 13 6.77 -31.21 -2.46
N VAL A 14 7.49 -30.17 -2.08
CA VAL A 14 7.00 -28.84 -1.72
C VAL A 14 7.84 -27.81 -2.46
N TYR A 15 7.25 -26.70 -2.88
CA TYR A 15 7.93 -25.69 -3.71
C TYR A 15 8.25 -24.44 -2.90
N LEU A 16 9.55 -24.21 -2.70
CA LEU A 16 10.06 -22.93 -2.25
C LEU A 16 10.30 -22.05 -3.47
N SER A 17 9.80 -20.82 -3.46
CA SER A 17 9.93 -19.93 -4.61
C SER A 17 10.50 -18.58 -4.23
N GLU A 18 11.32 -18.01 -5.12
CA GLU A 18 11.63 -16.59 -5.09
C GLU A 18 10.66 -15.87 -6.03
N LYS A 19 9.80 -15.02 -5.44
CA LYS A 19 8.83 -14.22 -6.18
C LYS A 19 9.28 -12.77 -6.26
N THR A 20 9.34 -12.27 -7.50
CA THR A 20 9.61 -10.86 -7.80
C THR A 20 8.35 -10.21 -8.36
N SER A 21 7.94 -9.08 -7.78
CA SER A 21 6.79 -8.31 -8.25
C SER A 21 7.20 -7.12 -9.09
N ILE A 22 6.80 -7.13 -10.36
CA ILE A 22 6.94 -5.99 -11.27
C ILE A 22 6.10 -4.81 -10.75
N VAL A 23 4.94 -5.07 -10.16
CA VAL A 23 4.07 -4.01 -9.61
C VAL A 23 4.77 -3.24 -8.49
N MET A 24 5.51 -3.91 -7.61
CA MET A 24 6.28 -3.21 -6.57
C MET A 24 7.39 -2.34 -7.17
N VAL A 25 7.99 -2.77 -8.28
CA VAL A 25 8.98 -1.96 -9.01
C VAL A 25 8.31 -0.73 -9.62
N LEU A 26 7.17 -0.89 -10.28
CA LEU A 26 6.42 0.23 -10.84
C LEU A 26 5.96 1.22 -9.76
N LEU A 27 5.46 0.72 -8.63
CA LEU A 27 5.12 1.55 -7.48
C LEU A 27 6.33 2.31 -6.92
N SER A 28 7.52 1.68 -6.91
CA SER A 28 8.74 2.39 -6.49
C SER A 28 9.07 3.54 -7.44
N ILE A 29 9.00 3.32 -8.75
CA ILE A 29 9.25 4.35 -9.77
C ILE A 29 8.24 5.48 -9.64
N LEU A 30 6.96 5.14 -9.52
CA LEU A 30 5.89 6.10 -9.35
C LEU A 30 6.06 6.95 -8.08
N ALA A 31 6.45 6.34 -6.97
CA ALA A 31 6.73 7.04 -5.73
C ALA A 31 7.94 7.98 -5.85
N PHE A 32 8.98 7.60 -6.61
CA PHE A 32 10.08 8.53 -6.91
C PHE A 32 9.61 9.69 -7.80
N SER A 33 8.77 9.43 -8.81
CA SER A 33 8.20 10.49 -9.66
C SER A 33 7.36 11.47 -8.85
N PHE A 34 6.51 10.97 -7.93
CA PHE A 34 5.74 11.82 -7.02
C PHE A 34 6.63 12.61 -6.06
N ALA A 35 7.73 12.04 -5.57
CA ALA A 35 8.68 12.78 -4.73
C ALA A 35 9.24 13.99 -5.48
N VAL A 36 9.72 13.79 -6.72
CA VAL A 36 10.22 14.87 -7.58
C VAL A 36 9.13 15.92 -7.83
N TYR A 37 7.91 15.48 -8.13
CA TYR A 37 6.78 16.37 -8.37
C TYR A 37 6.43 17.22 -7.15
N TYR A 38 6.32 16.62 -5.96
CA TYR A 38 6.00 17.36 -4.73
C TYR A 38 7.13 18.30 -4.31
N PHE A 39 8.40 17.93 -4.49
CA PHE A 39 9.51 18.85 -4.25
C PHE A 39 9.49 20.02 -5.23
N TYR A 40 9.19 19.79 -6.51
CA TYR A 40 9.01 20.86 -7.49
C TYR A 40 7.85 21.79 -7.12
N LEU A 41 6.69 21.26 -6.74
CA LEU A 41 5.56 22.07 -6.26
C LEU A 41 5.91 22.84 -4.99
N SER A 42 6.69 22.25 -4.08
CA SER A 42 7.14 22.94 -2.88
C SER A 42 8.03 24.14 -3.24
N TYR A 43 8.92 24.01 -4.22
CA TYR A 43 9.75 25.11 -4.70
C TYR A 43 8.91 26.26 -5.27
N ILE A 44 7.87 25.96 -6.05
CA ILE A 44 6.93 26.98 -6.55
C ILE A 44 6.10 27.59 -5.42
N SER A 45 5.70 26.78 -4.44
CA SER A 45 4.85 27.24 -3.33
C SER A 45 5.64 28.08 -2.33
N TYR A 46 6.94 27.83 -2.15
CA TYR A 46 7.82 28.63 -1.31
C TYR A 46 7.81 30.11 -1.68
N THR A 47 7.69 30.42 -2.97
CA THR A 47 7.68 31.81 -3.46
C THR A 47 6.33 32.50 -3.28
N ASN A 48 5.24 31.76 -3.04
CA ASN A 48 3.87 32.29 -3.02
C ASN A 48 3.17 32.15 -1.66
N SER A 49 3.49 31.14 -0.86
CA SER A 49 2.94 30.94 0.49
C SER A 49 3.75 29.90 1.29
N LEU A 50 4.25 30.35 2.44
CA LEU A 50 4.95 29.53 3.44
C LEU A 50 4.07 28.42 4.05
N THR A 51 2.73 28.59 4.07
CA THR A 51 1.81 27.61 4.67
C THR A 51 1.56 26.40 3.76
N SER A 52 1.65 26.56 2.44
CA SER A 52 1.56 25.46 1.46
C SER A 52 2.88 24.70 1.25
N PHE A 53 4.01 25.30 1.62
CA PHE A 53 5.35 24.76 1.38
C PHE A 53 5.67 23.50 2.22
N ILE A 54 5.44 23.57 3.53
CA ILE A 54 5.82 22.50 4.48
C ILE A 54 5.06 21.19 4.19
N PRO A 55 3.72 21.20 3.96
CA PRO A 55 2.99 19.97 3.62
C PRO A 55 3.53 19.28 2.36
N LEU A 56 3.92 20.04 1.33
CA LEU A 56 4.45 19.49 0.09
C LEU A 56 5.83 18.84 0.27
N ILE A 57 6.69 19.41 1.12
CA ILE A 57 7.95 18.75 1.50
C ILE A 57 7.69 17.43 2.21
N ILE A 58 6.74 17.41 3.14
CA ILE A 58 6.38 16.19 3.88
C ILE A 58 5.86 15.11 2.92
N LEU A 59 5.02 15.49 1.95
CA LEU A 59 4.53 14.56 0.92
C LEU A 59 5.67 14.06 0.02
N GLY A 60 6.57 14.94 -0.41
CA GLY A 60 7.74 14.58 -1.21
C GLY A 60 8.67 13.61 -0.48
N ALA A 61 8.98 13.89 0.79
CA ALA A 61 9.80 13.03 1.64
C ALA A 61 9.13 11.67 1.90
N ASN A 62 7.82 11.66 2.20
CA ASN A 62 7.06 10.42 2.37
C ASN A 62 7.10 9.57 1.10
N SER A 63 6.87 10.18 -0.05
CA SER A 63 6.90 9.49 -1.34
C SER A 63 8.28 8.89 -1.63
N LEU A 64 9.35 9.64 -1.33
CA LEU A 64 10.73 9.14 -1.47
C LEU A 64 10.98 7.90 -0.60
N ILE A 65 10.61 7.97 0.68
CA ILE A 65 10.81 6.88 1.65
C ILE A 65 10.04 5.62 1.21
N HIS A 66 8.78 5.79 0.79
CA HIS A 66 7.96 4.69 0.28
C HIS A 66 8.52 4.09 -1.02
N GLY A 67 9.10 4.90 -1.91
CA GLY A 67 9.78 4.41 -3.10
C GLY A 67 10.91 3.43 -2.77
N ILE A 68 11.73 3.76 -1.77
CA ILE A 68 12.81 2.88 -1.30
C ILE A 68 12.22 1.62 -0.63
N ALA A 69 11.16 1.77 0.18
CA ALA A 69 10.49 0.64 0.82
C ALA A 69 9.91 -0.34 -0.20
N TYR A 70 9.19 0.15 -1.22
CA TYR A 70 8.62 -0.68 -2.29
C TYR A 70 9.68 -1.43 -3.08
N TYR A 71 10.80 -0.77 -3.37
CA TYR A 71 11.94 -1.41 -4.02
C TYR A 71 12.52 -2.54 -3.17
N GLY A 72 12.66 -2.34 -1.85
CA GLY A 72 13.10 -3.38 -0.92
C GLY A 72 12.11 -4.54 -0.79
N LEU A 73 10.83 -4.28 -1.00
CA LEU A 73 9.75 -5.25 -0.89
C LEU A 73 9.55 -6.10 -2.16
N LYS A 74 10.21 -5.77 -3.29
CA LYS A 74 9.95 -6.37 -4.59
C LYS A 74 10.19 -7.88 -4.68
N THR A 75 11.09 -8.45 -3.86
CA THR A 75 11.44 -9.89 -3.88
C THR A 75 11.13 -10.57 -2.55
N LYS A 76 10.33 -11.64 -2.51
CA LYS A 76 10.09 -12.47 -1.30
C LYS A 76 10.34 -13.94 -1.57
N GLY A 77 10.70 -14.66 -0.51
CA GLY A 77 10.44 -16.09 -0.42
C GLY A 77 8.94 -16.39 -0.27
N ASP A 78 8.49 -17.43 -0.95
CA ASP A 78 7.14 -17.98 -0.82
C ASP A 78 7.18 -19.52 -0.79
N LEU A 79 6.14 -20.12 -0.22
CA LEU A 79 6.01 -21.55 0.02
C LEU A 79 4.61 -21.96 -0.41
N ASP A 80 4.44 -22.88 -1.37
CA ASP A 80 3.12 -23.35 -1.83
C ASP A 80 2.21 -23.86 -0.70
N GLU A 81 2.78 -24.54 0.30
CA GLU A 81 2.09 -25.05 1.50
C GLU A 81 1.95 -24.02 2.64
N SER A 82 1.04 -24.29 3.58
CA SER A 82 0.87 -23.45 4.77
C SER A 82 2.02 -23.61 5.78
N SER A 83 2.52 -24.83 5.92
CA SER A 83 3.60 -25.19 6.84
C SER A 83 4.28 -26.46 6.35
N VAL A 84 5.61 -26.49 6.42
CA VAL A 84 6.43 -27.65 6.05
C VAL A 84 7.63 -27.77 6.98
N ILE A 85 8.06 -29.00 7.27
CA ILE A 85 9.32 -29.27 7.94
C ILE A 85 10.30 -29.76 6.88
N LEU A 86 11.43 -29.08 6.74
CA LEU A 86 12.44 -29.41 5.74
C LEU A 86 13.69 -29.98 6.40
N PRO A 87 14.26 -31.06 5.85
CA PRO A 87 15.55 -31.57 6.30
C PRO A 87 16.66 -30.59 5.90
N ARG A 88 17.46 -30.16 6.87
CA ARG A 88 18.63 -29.32 6.65
C ARG A 88 19.82 -30.17 6.19
N VAL A 89 20.75 -29.53 5.50
CA VAL A 89 21.97 -30.20 5.02
C VAL A 89 22.90 -30.62 6.17
N ASP A 90 22.83 -29.95 7.33
CA ASP A 90 23.60 -30.26 8.53
C ASP A 90 22.97 -31.36 9.41
N GLY A 91 21.90 -32.01 8.94
CA GLY A 91 21.23 -33.10 9.65
C GLY A 91 20.15 -32.66 10.64
N GLY A 92 19.90 -31.35 10.76
CA GLY A 92 18.77 -30.82 11.52
C GLY A 92 17.47 -30.71 10.71
N GLU A 93 16.42 -30.21 11.34
CA GLU A 93 15.16 -29.88 10.69
C GLU A 93 14.91 -28.37 10.74
N VAL A 94 14.15 -27.84 9.78
CA VAL A 94 13.70 -26.45 9.79
C VAL A 94 12.21 -26.36 9.48
N LEU A 95 11.48 -25.65 10.33
CA LEU A 95 10.07 -25.35 10.12
C LEU A 95 9.95 -24.09 9.26
N VAL A 96 9.31 -24.20 8.10
CA VAL A 96 8.95 -23.07 7.23
C VAL A 96 7.44 -22.92 7.22
N ARG A 97 6.95 -21.75 7.64
CA ARG A 97 5.51 -21.44 7.71
C ARG A 97 5.18 -20.25 6.84
N ARG A 98 4.15 -20.37 6.00
CA ARG A 98 3.53 -19.24 5.30
C ARG A 98 2.53 -18.57 6.24
N VAL A 99 2.77 -17.30 6.55
CA VAL A 99 1.92 -16.48 7.40
C VAL A 99 1.26 -15.40 6.58
N ASN A 100 -0.05 -15.21 6.78
CA ASN A 100 -0.84 -14.17 6.13
C ASN A 100 -1.02 -12.96 7.05
N CYS A 101 -1.10 -11.77 6.47
CA CYS A 101 -1.38 -10.55 7.21
C CYS A 101 -2.88 -10.25 7.22
N PHE A 102 -3.44 -10.12 8.42
CA PHE A 102 -4.82 -9.70 8.62
C PHE A 102 -5.07 -8.26 8.11
N TRP A 103 -4.17 -7.32 8.42
CA TRP A 103 -4.28 -5.92 7.99
C TRP A 103 -4.28 -5.75 6.47
N ILE A 104 -3.48 -6.56 5.75
CA ILE A 104 -3.52 -6.58 4.28
C ILE A 104 -4.88 -7.06 3.77
N SER A 105 -5.52 -8.01 4.47
CA SER A 105 -6.84 -8.52 4.08
C SER A 105 -7.93 -7.45 4.28
N ILE A 106 -7.88 -6.68 5.38
CA ILE A 106 -8.75 -5.52 5.59
C ILE A 106 -8.52 -4.47 4.50
N ALA A 107 -7.27 -4.12 4.23
CA ALA A 107 -6.93 -3.13 3.19
C ALA A 107 -7.45 -3.57 1.82
N THR A 108 -7.31 -4.86 1.49
CA THR A 108 -7.82 -5.45 0.25
C THR A 108 -9.34 -5.28 0.15
N ALA A 109 -10.08 -5.59 1.22
CA ALA A 109 -11.53 -5.44 1.25
C ALA A 109 -11.96 -3.96 1.10
N ALA A 110 -11.29 -3.04 1.80
CA ALA A 110 -11.55 -1.61 1.70
C ALA A 110 -11.32 -1.09 0.27
N VAL A 111 -10.24 -1.53 -0.41
CA VAL A 111 -9.97 -1.18 -1.81
C VAL A 111 -11.07 -1.69 -2.74
N VAL A 112 -11.55 -2.92 -2.54
CA VAL A 112 -12.66 -3.47 -3.35
C VAL A 112 -13.96 -2.69 -3.15
N ILE A 113 -14.28 -2.33 -1.90
CA ILE A 113 -15.44 -1.48 -1.59
C ILE A 113 -15.30 -0.11 -2.25
N GLY A 114 -14.12 0.52 -2.14
CA GLY A 114 -13.82 1.80 -2.79
C GLY A 114 -14.02 1.74 -4.31
N MET A 115 -13.55 0.67 -4.96
CA MET A 115 -13.75 0.47 -6.40
C MET A 115 -15.24 0.39 -6.76
N ALA A 116 -16.06 -0.31 -5.95
CA ALA A 116 -17.50 -0.39 -6.19
C ALA A 116 -18.17 0.99 -6.13
N PHE A 117 -17.80 1.82 -5.15
CA PHE A 117 -18.29 3.20 -5.07
C PHE A 117 -17.83 4.06 -6.25
N SER A 118 -16.57 3.94 -6.68
CA SER A 118 -16.08 4.67 -7.85
C SER A 118 -16.77 4.24 -9.14
N LEU A 119 -17.04 2.95 -9.34
CA LEU A 119 -17.82 2.46 -10.48
C LEU A 119 -19.25 3.01 -10.48
N ALA A 120 -19.89 3.07 -9.31
CA ALA A 120 -21.20 3.73 -9.18
C ALA A 120 -21.11 5.23 -9.52
N GLY A 121 -20.05 5.92 -9.07
CA GLY A 121 -19.77 7.31 -9.42
C GLY A 121 -19.55 7.53 -10.92
N ILE A 122 -18.87 6.61 -11.61
CA ILE A 122 -18.71 6.63 -13.07
C ILE A 122 -20.08 6.47 -13.75
N GLY A 123 -20.91 5.52 -13.28
CA GLY A 123 -22.27 5.31 -13.81
C GLY A 123 -23.15 6.55 -13.66
N TYR A 124 -23.07 7.21 -12.50
CA TYR A 124 -23.74 8.48 -12.26
C TYR A 124 -23.18 9.61 -13.15
N GLY A 125 -21.86 9.68 -13.31
CA GLY A 125 -21.21 10.63 -14.23
C GLY A 125 -21.66 10.44 -15.67
N ALA A 126 -21.81 9.19 -16.14
CA ALA A 126 -22.33 8.88 -17.46
C ALA A 126 -23.80 9.32 -17.61
N TYR A 127 -24.63 9.12 -16.59
CA TYR A 127 -26.01 9.62 -16.57
C TYR A 127 -26.05 11.16 -16.70
N ILE A 128 -25.24 11.88 -15.92
CA ILE A 128 -25.13 13.35 -15.99
C ILE A 128 -24.70 13.79 -17.39
N LEU A 129 -23.68 13.13 -17.96
CA LEU A 129 -23.12 13.46 -19.28
C LEU A 129 -24.17 13.36 -20.41
N ILE A 130 -25.07 12.38 -20.32
CA ILE A 130 -26.09 12.10 -21.34
C ILE A 130 -27.37 12.89 -21.10
N SER A 131 -27.78 13.04 -19.84
CA SER A 131 -29.15 13.41 -19.47
C SER A 131 -29.30 14.83 -18.92
N THR A 132 -28.20 15.55 -18.72
CA THR A 132 -28.22 16.89 -18.10
C THR A 132 -27.38 17.90 -18.88
N PRO A 133 -27.61 19.22 -18.69
CA PRO A 133 -26.74 20.25 -19.27
C PRO A 133 -25.33 20.29 -18.65
N TYR A 134 -25.10 19.60 -17.52
CA TYR A 134 -23.84 19.58 -16.76
C TYR A 134 -22.81 18.57 -17.33
N LYS A 135 -22.60 18.62 -18.66
CA LYS A 135 -21.74 17.64 -19.35
C LYS A 135 -20.30 17.60 -18.83
N THR A 136 -19.76 18.77 -18.47
CA THR A 136 -18.40 18.90 -17.91
C THR A 136 -18.26 18.17 -16.57
N ASP A 137 -19.25 18.28 -15.69
CA ASP A 137 -19.23 17.63 -14.37
C ASP A 137 -19.35 16.11 -14.50
N GLY A 138 -20.18 15.63 -15.43
CA GLY A 138 -20.27 14.22 -15.78
C GLY A 138 -18.93 13.65 -16.29
N LEU A 139 -18.23 14.40 -17.15
CA LEU A 139 -16.91 14.00 -17.66
C LEU A 139 -15.84 13.97 -16.55
N ILE A 140 -15.86 14.94 -15.63
CA ILE A 140 -14.97 14.96 -14.46
C ILE A 140 -15.19 13.71 -13.59
N LEU A 141 -16.44 13.38 -13.25
CA LEU A 141 -16.76 12.20 -12.44
C LEU A 141 -16.26 10.90 -13.09
N ILE A 142 -16.40 10.77 -14.41
CA ILE A 142 -15.89 9.61 -15.15
C ILE A 142 -14.37 9.54 -15.09
N LEU A 143 -13.66 10.65 -15.35
CA LEU A 143 -12.20 10.68 -15.35
C LEU A 143 -11.61 10.41 -13.97
N TRP A 144 -12.15 11.03 -12.91
CA TRP A 144 -11.71 10.78 -11.54
C TRP A 144 -12.03 9.36 -11.08
N GLY A 145 -13.26 8.89 -11.34
CA GLY A 145 -13.68 7.54 -10.98
C GLY A 145 -12.82 6.48 -11.66
N SER A 146 -12.55 6.63 -12.97
CA SER A 146 -11.69 5.70 -13.71
C SER A 146 -10.24 5.73 -13.21
N GLY A 147 -9.69 6.90 -12.93
CA GLY A 147 -8.37 7.04 -12.32
C GLY A 147 -8.26 6.33 -10.96
N PHE A 148 -9.31 6.44 -10.14
CA PHE A 148 -9.38 5.72 -8.86
C PHE A 148 -9.46 4.20 -9.03
N VAL A 149 -10.27 3.71 -9.99
CA VAL A 149 -10.38 2.28 -10.27
C VAL A 149 -9.04 1.71 -10.73
N VAL A 150 -8.35 2.37 -11.66
CA VAL A 150 -7.03 1.93 -12.14
C VAL A 150 -6.02 1.91 -11.00
N SER A 151 -5.95 2.96 -10.20
CA SER A 151 -5.04 3.05 -9.05
C SER A 151 -5.33 1.97 -8.00
N SER A 152 -6.61 1.70 -7.75
CA SER A 152 -7.08 0.67 -6.84
C SER A 152 -6.72 -0.74 -7.30
N LEU A 153 -6.78 -1.02 -8.61
CA LEU A 153 -6.35 -2.31 -9.17
C LEU A 153 -4.85 -2.53 -8.96
N VAL A 154 -4.03 -1.49 -9.21
CA VAL A 154 -2.58 -1.57 -8.95
C VAL A 154 -2.30 -1.85 -7.48
N LEU A 155 -2.98 -1.14 -6.57
CA LEU A 155 -2.87 -1.35 -5.13
C LEU A 155 -3.32 -2.76 -4.72
N LEU A 156 -4.40 -3.27 -5.29
CA LEU A 156 -4.91 -4.61 -5.02
C LEU A 156 -3.89 -5.69 -5.40
N VAL A 157 -3.24 -5.56 -6.56
CA VAL A 157 -2.18 -6.50 -6.97
C VAL A 157 -0.97 -6.41 -6.04
N ALA A 158 -0.59 -5.21 -5.61
CA ALA A 158 0.50 -5.03 -4.64
C ALA A 158 0.17 -5.66 -3.28
N LEU A 159 -1.03 -5.42 -2.75
CA LEU A 159 -1.49 -6.00 -1.49
C LEU A 159 -1.56 -7.52 -1.56
N ASN A 160 -2.09 -8.09 -2.64
CA ASN A 160 -2.10 -9.54 -2.85
C ASN A 160 -0.68 -10.13 -2.88
N PHE A 161 0.27 -9.44 -3.51
CA PHE A 161 1.67 -9.83 -3.48
C PHE A 161 2.26 -9.76 -2.06
N LEU A 162 1.91 -8.77 -1.25
CA LEU A 162 2.44 -8.60 0.11
C LEU A 162 1.71 -9.43 1.17
N ARG A 163 0.54 -9.99 0.84
CA ARG A 163 -0.39 -10.67 1.76
C ARG A 163 0.24 -11.77 2.60
N SER A 164 1.18 -12.50 2.00
CA SER A 164 1.87 -13.61 2.66
C SER A 164 3.38 -13.37 2.74
N LYS A 165 3.97 -13.87 3.83
CA LYS A 165 5.42 -14.03 3.96
C LYS A 165 5.74 -15.39 4.55
N ILE A 166 6.93 -15.90 4.29
CA ILE A 166 7.43 -17.09 4.98
C ILE A 166 8.18 -16.68 6.26
N ILE A 167 8.01 -17.49 7.30
CA ILE A 167 8.73 -17.43 8.57
C ILE A 167 9.44 -18.77 8.78
N ILE A 168 10.68 -18.71 9.24
CA ILE A 168 11.57 -19.87 9.31
C ILE A 168 12.10 -19.99 10.74
N SER A 169 12.13 -21.20 11.29
CA SER A 169 12.70 -21.47 12.59
C SER A 169 13.32 -22.87 12.62
N PRO A 170 14.62 -23.01 12.95
CA PRO A 170 15.64 -21.96 13.14
C PRO A 170 16.09 -21.27 11.83
N SER A 171 16.63 -20.04 11.92
CA SER A 171 17.17 -19.26 10.78
C SER A 171 18.63 -18.86 11.04
N PRO A 172 19.52 -18.89 10.02
CA PRO A 172 19.32 -19.36 8.65
C PRO A 172 19.31 -20.89 8.55
N ALA A 173 18.77 -21.41 7.44
CA ALA A 173 18.77 -22.84 7.12
C ALA A 173 19.17 -23.07 5.66
N VAL A 174 19.92 -24.14 5.40
CA VAL A 174 20.26 -24.59 4.05
C VAL A 174 19.57 -25.92 3.79
N VAL A 175 18.89 -26.01 2.66
CA VAL A 175 18.10 -27.18 2.27
C VAL A 175 18.52 -27.63 0.87
N LYS A 176 18.58 -28.95 0.67
CA LYS A 176 18.90 -29.54 -0.63
C LYS A 176 17.60 -29.79 -1.42
N THR A 177 17.55 -29.26 -2.63
CA THR A 177 16.44 -29.50 -3.57
C THR A 177 16.50 -30.91 -4.16
N THR A 178 15.39 -31.37 -4.75
CA THR A 178 15.34 -32.64 -5.48
C THR A 178 16.24 -32.64 -6.72
N THR A 179 16.55 -31.46 -7.27
CA THR A 179 17.46 -31.27 -8.40
C THR A 179 18.93 -31.17 -7.99
N GLY A 180 19.25 -31.29 -6.70
CA GLY A 180 20.61 -31.27 -6.18
C GLY A 180 21.19 -29.86 -5.94
N ILE A 181 20.41 -28.80 -6.19
CA ILE A 181 20.77 -27.41 -5.87
C ILE A 181 20.57 -27.16 -4.37
N TYR A 182 21.48 -26.41 -3.76
CA TYR A 182 21.36 -25.96 -2.38
C TYR A 182 20.65 -24.61 -2.33
N VAL A 183 19.67 -24.49 -1.44
CA VAL A 183 18.87 -23.29 -1.27
C VAL A 183 18.98 -22.84 0.17
N LYS A 184 19.40 -21.59 0.36
CA LYS A 184 19.50 -20.97 1.67
C LYS A 184 18.25 -20.14 1.92
N ILE A 185 17.63 -20.42 3.06
CA ILE A 185 16.41 -19.80 3.52
C ILE A 185 16.75 -19.04 4.81
N TYR A 186 16.47 -17.75 4.85
CA TYR A 186 16.86 -16.90 5.98
C TYR A 186 15.86 -15.78 6.20
N MET A 187 15.75 -15.33 7.45
CA MET A 187 14.98 -14.13 7.81
C MET A 187 15.83 -12.88 7.54
N LYS A 188 15.35 -12.00 6.66
CA LYS A 188 15.98 -10.70 6.39
C LYS A 188 15.19 -9.59 7.07
N SER A 189 15.90 -8.75 7.83
CA SER A 189 15.37 -7.51 8.39
C SER A 189 15.58 -6.36 7.41
N TYR A 190 14.60 -5.47 7.31
CA TYR A 190 14.60 -4.33 6.42
C TYR A 190 14.46 -3.03 7.24
N PRO A 191 15.58 -2.39 7.62
CA PRO A 191 15.54 -1.20 8.47
C PRO A 191 14.76 -0.04 7.85
N ILE A 192 14.82 0.11 6.52
CA ILE A 192 14.05 1.13 5.78
C ILE A 192 12.54 0.92 5.95
N ILE A 193 12.06 -0.32 6.00
CA ILE A 193 10.64 -0.62 6.23
C ILE A 193 10.25 -0.21 7.65
N THR A 194 11.11 -0.50 8.64
CA THR A 194 10.90 -0.04 10.03
C THR A 194 10.87 1.48 10.12
N PHE A 195 11.75 2.18 9.41
CA PHE A 195 11.74 3.63 9.36
C PHE A 195 10.46 4.18 8.71
N THR A 196 10.08 3.63 7.56
CA THR A 196 8.83 3.99 6.85
C THR A 196 7.61 3.79 7.74
N MET A 197 7.57 2.67 8.47
CA MET A 197 6.51 2.37 9.45
C MET A 197 6.41 3.44 10.53
N ILE A 198 7.54 3.89 11.09
CA ILE A 198 7.55 4.93 12.13
C ILE A 198 7.03 6.25 11.55
N VAL A 199 7.46 6.62 10.34
CA VAL A 199 7.00 7.84 9.67
C VAL A 199 5.50 7.78 9.37
N ALA A 200 5.00 6.65 8.86
CA ALA A 200 3.58 6.43 8.61
C ALA A 200 2.77 6.50 9.92
N LEU A 201 3.24 5.88 11.00
CA LEU A 201 2.61 5.91 12.31
C LEU A 201 2.49 7.34 12.85
N ILE A 202 3.60 8.10 12.86
CA ILE A 202 3.62 9.47 13.37
C ILE A 202 2.72 10.36 12.51
N SER A 203 2.83 10.25 11.18
CA SER A 203 1.99 11.02 10.25
C SER A 203 0.51 10.70 10.43
N GLY A 204 0.17 9.43 10.63
CA GLY A 204 -1.20 8.99 10.89
C GLY A 204 -1.77 9.58 12.18
N ILE A 205 -0.99 9.58 13.27
CA ILE A 205 -1.40 10.19 14.55
C ILE A 205 -1.60 11.70 14.40
N ILE A 206 -0.68 12.40 13.73
CA ILE A 206 -0.79 13.85 13.49
C ILE A 206 -2.05 14.16 12.69
N LEU A 207 -2.31 13.42 11.60
CA LEU A 207 -3.47 13.63 10.75
C LEU A 207 -4.80 13.31 11.44
N LEU A 208 -4.82 12.28 12.31
CA LEU A 208 -5.98 12.00 13.15
C LEU A 208 -6.24 13.14 14.14
N GLY A 209 -5.19 13.66 14.78
CA GLY A 209 -5.29 14.80 15.70
C GLY A 209 -5.78 16.07 15.01
N MET A 210 -5.17 16.42 13.87
CA MET A 210 -5.58 17.56 13.05
C MET A 210 -7.01 17.40 12.52
N GLY A 211 -7.35 16.23 11.99
CA GLY A 211 -8.68 15.93 11.47
C GLY A 211 -9.76 16.02 12.56
N SER A 212 -9.48 15.50 13.75
CA SER A 212 -10.37 15.61 14.92
C SER A 212 -10.56 17.07 15.34
N TYR A 213 -9.47 17.84 15.43
CA TYR A 213 -9.51 19.25 15.78
C TYR A 213 -10.37 20.04 14.77
N ILE A 214 -10.10 19.90 13.47
CA ILE A 214 -10.84 20.58 12.39
C ILE A 214 -12.34 20.21 12.43
N THR A 215 -12.66 18.95 12.68
CA THR A 215 -14.05 18.48 12.73
C THR A 215 -14.80 19.04 13.94
N ILE A 216 -14.14 19.21 15.09
CA ILE A 216 -14.73 19.76 16.31
C ILE A 216 -14.89 21.28 16.23
N THR A 217 -13.92 21.99 15.64
CA THR A 217 -13.92 23.46 15.59
C THR A 217 -14.79 24.04 14.48
N ASN A 218 -15.18 23.23 13.48
CA ASN A 218 -16.11 23.61 12.41
C ASN A 218 -17.37 22.70 12.37
N PRO A 219 -18.25 22.76 13.38
CA PRO A 219 -19.35 21.79 13.55
C PRO A 219 -20.57 22.00 12.63
N GLU A 220 -20.69 23.13 11.93
CA GLU A 220 -21.91 23.43 11.18
C GLU A 220 -21.92 22.78 9.79
N ILE A 221 -22.79 21.80 9.57
CA ILE A 221 -23.28 21.45 8.25
C ILE A 221 -24.51 22.35 8.01
N PRO A 222 -24.44 23.43 7.22
CA PRO A 222 -25.64 24.08 6.75
C PRO A 222 -26.37 23.06 5.88
N PHE A 223 -27.46 22.52 6.41
CA PHE A 223 -28.44 21.79 5.63
C PHE A 223 -29.07 22.82 4.68
N TYR A 224 -28.56 22.93 3.46
CA TYR A 224 -29.20 23.75 2.44
C TYR A 224 -30.46 23.01 1.98
N PRO A 225 -31.67 23.53 2.29
CA PRO A 225 -32.89 22.92 1.80
C PRO A 225 -32.89 22.91 0.26
N PRO A 226 -33.49 21.89 -0.39
CA PRO A 226 -33.34 21.61 -1.83
C PRO A 226 -33.89 22.66 -2.82
N GLY A 227 -34.07 23.92 -2.43
CA GLY A 227 -34.58 25.01 -3.25
C GLY A 227 -33.66 26.23 -3.44
N ARG A 228 -32.40 26.21 -2.98
CA ARG A 228 -31.46 27.35 -3.13
C ARG A 228 -30.23 27.09 -4.01
N TYR A 229 -30.23 26.00 -4.79
CA TYR A 229 -29.11 25.63 -5.66
C TYR A 229 -28.94 26.52 -6.90
N GLU A 230 -29.82 27.50 -7.14
CA GLU A 230 -29.76 28.33 -8.36
C GLU A 230 -28.62 29.37 -8.38
N PHE A 231 -27.95 29.66 -7.24
CA PHE A 231 -26.94 30.74 -7.20
C PHE A 231 -25.64 30.45 -6.44
N VAL A 232 -25.45 29.24 -5.91
CA VAL A 232 -24.16 28.89 -5.28
C VAL A 232 -23.28 28.25 -6.34
N SER A 233 -22.22 28.95 -6.75
CA SER A 233 -21.27 28.40 -7.71
C SER A 233 -20.73 27.06 -7.17
N VAL A 234 -20.57 26.07 -8.06
CA VAL A 234 -19.99 24.76 -7.70
C VAL A 234 -18.69 24.96 -6.90
N GLY A 235 -17.93 26.01 -7.18
CA GLY A 235 -16.72 26.39 -6.42
C GLY A 235 -16.93 26.69 -4.94
N VAL A 236 -18.05 27.29 -4.52
CA VAL A 236 -18.33 27.57 -3.08
C VAL A 236 -18.78 26.32 -2.35
N ILE A 237 -19.63 25.49 -2.97
CA ILE A 237 -20.00 24.17 -2.43
C ILE A 237 -18.76 23.28 -2.34
N PHE A 238 -17.89 23.30 -3.35
CA PHE A 238 -16.65 22.53 -3.36
C PHE A 238 -15.64 23.05 -2.33
N TYR A 239 -15.53 24.37 -2.13
CA TYR A 239 -14.63 24.96 -1.14
C TYR A 239 -15.09 24.65 0.29
N GLU A 240 -16.38 24.77 0.61
CA GLU A 240 -16.92 24.39 1.94
C GLU A 240 -16.88 22.88 2.18
N LEU A 241 -17.15 22.07 1.15
CA LEU A 241 -16.98 20.61 1.20
C LEU A 241 -15.49 20.23 1.31
N MET A 242 -14.58 21.03 0.75
CA MET A 242 -13.13 20.85 0.88
C MET A 242 -12.66 21.23 2.28
N GLU A 243 -13.00 22.41 2.81
CA GLU A 243 -12.61 22.83 4.16
C GLU A 243 -13.18 21.91 5.25
N ARG A 244 -14.45 21.51 5.18
CA ARG A 244 -15.05 20.59 6.17
C ARG A 244 -14.74 19.13 5.88
N GLY A 245 -14.68 18.75 4.62
CA GLY A 245 -14.23 17.43 4.18
C GLY A 245 -12.75 17.21 4.48
N THR A 246 -11.92 18.25 4.63
CA THR A 246 -10.52 18.08 5.04
C THR A 246 -10.39 17.44 6.42
N GLY A 247 -11.30 17.73 7.36
CA GLY A 247 -11.32 17.08 8.68
C GLY A 247 -11.56 15.57 8.54
N LEU A 248 -12.64 15.19 7.85
CA LEU A 248 -12.98 13.79 7.60
C LEU A 248 -11.94 13.07 6.72
N LEU A 249 -11.43 13.72 5.68
CA LEU A 249 -10.38 13.19 4.80
C LEU A 249 -9.07 13.00 5.57
N SER A 250 -8.72 13.92 6.48
CA SER A 250 -7.55 13.77 7.35
C SER A 250 -7.74 12.61 8.33
N LEU A 251 -8.96 12.39 8.84
CA LEU A 251 -9.27 11.24 9.67
C LEU A 251 -9.14 9.92 8.89
N ILE A 252 -9.74 9.85 7.69
CA ILE A 252 -9.65 8.67 6.80
C ILE A 252 -8.19 8.40 6.43
N TYR A 253 -7.46 9.43 5.99
CA TYR A 253 -6.07 9.30 5.58
C TYR A 253 -5.17 8.93 6.76
N GLY A 254 -5.40 9.51 7.93
CA GLY A 254 -4.72 9.14 9.17
C GLY A 254 -4.94 7.67 9.54
N PHE A 255 -6.17 7.17 9.43
CA PHE A 255 -6.49 5.76 9.65
C PHE A 255 -5.83 4.84 8.61
N LEU A 256 -5.81 5.22 7.33
CA LEU A 256 -5.12 4.48 6.28
C LEU A 256 -3.60 4.38 6.55
N LEU A 257 -2.98 5.43 7.07
CA LEU A 257 -1.58 5.40 7.48
C LEU A 257 -1.31 4.49 8.68
N LEU A 258 -2.26 4.35 9.60
CA LEU A 258 -2.16 3.36 10.68
C LEU A 258 -2.25 1.92 10.16
N ILE A 259 -3.15 1.67 9.21
CA ILE A 259 -3.21 0.37 8.51
C ILE A 259 -1.89 0.10 7.80
N ASP A 260 -1.35 1.09 7.08
CA ASP A 260 -0.09 0.96 6.38
C ASP A 260 1.08 0.67 7.34
N ALA A 261 1.15 1.38 8.47
CA ALA A 261 2.14 1.09 9.52
C ALA A 261 2.01 -0.35 10.05
N ALA A 262 0.79 -0.85 10.24
CA ALA A 262 0.58 -2.24 10.66
C ALA A 262 1.03 -3.26 9.59
N ILE A 263 0.82 -2.96 8.31
CA ILE A 263 1.30 -3.75 7.17
C ILE A 263 2.84 -3.73 7.13
N LEU A 264 3.47 -2.56 7.26
CA LEU A 264 4.93 -2.42 7.26
C LEU A 264 5.56 -3.14 8.47
N ASN A 265 4.92 -3.09 9.64
CA ASN A 265 5.35 -3.86 10.81
C ASN A 265 5.36 -5.37 10.54
N PHE A 266 4.37 -5.87 9.79
CA PHE A 266 4.36 -7.26 9.34
C PHE A 266 5.48 -7.53 8.33
N LEU A 267 5.78 -6.60 7.43
CA LEU A 267 6.76 -6.81 6.35
C LEU A 267 8.22 -6.57 6.73
N LYS A 268 8.50 -5.91 7.86
CA LYS A 268 9.86 -5.52 8.29
C LYS A 268 10.85 -6.67 8.39
N ILE A 269 10.35 -7.87 8.70
CA ILE A 269 11.12 -9.11 8.78
C ILE A 269 10.40 -10.18 7.95
N ARG A 270 11.06 -10.67 6.91
CA ARG A 270 10.51 -11.65 5.95
C ARG A 270 11.56 -12.68 5.57
N GLY A 271 11.11 -13.92 5.32
CA GLY A 271 12.01 -14.93 4.78
C GLY A 271 12.34 -14.67 3.32
N GLN A 272 13.58 -14.97 2.98
CA GLN A 272 14.15 -14.92 1.64
C GLN A 272 14.67 -16.30 1.28
N VAL A 273 14.58 -16.61 -0.01
CA VAL A 273 15.01 -17.88 -0.60
C VAL A 273 16.02 -17.53 -1.67
N PHE A 274 17.22 -18.11 -1.62
CA PHE A 274 18.22 -17.90 -2.66
C PHE A 274 19.04 -19.17 -2.90
N PRO A 275 19.48 -19.42 -4.15
CA PRO A 275 20.37 -20.51 -4.45
C PRO A 275 21.75 -20.22 -3.87
N THR A 276 22.36 -21.19 -3.21
CA THR A 276 23.70 -21.08 -2.64
C THR A 276 24.60 -22.21 -3.14
N LYS A 277 25.91 -21.95 -3.17
CA LYS A 277 26.94 -22.99 -3.35
C LYS A 277 27.37 -23.60 -2.00
N GLU A 278 27.00 -22.95 -0.89
CA GLU A 278 27.34 -23.40 0.46
C GLU A 278 26.61 -24.70 0.80
N ARG A 279 27.39 -25.72 1.20
CA ARG A 279 26.87 -27.01 1.69
C ARG A 279 26.71 -27.05 3.21
N ARG A 280 27.02 -25.95 3.91
CA ARG A 280 26.94 -25.79 5.36
C ARG A 280 26.45 -24.37 5.68
#